data_AF-A0A3D3RQ02-F1
#
_entry.id   AF-A0A3D3RQ02-F1
#
_cell.length_a   1.000
_cell.length_b   1.000
_cell.length_c   1.000
_cell.angle_alpha   90.00
_cell.angle_beta   90.00
_cell.angle_gamma   90.00
#
_symmetry.space_group_name_H-M   'P 1'
#
loop_
_entity.id
_entity.type
_entity.pdbx_description
1 polymer ?
#
loop_
_entity_poly.entity_id
_entity_poly.type
_entity_poly.pdbx_seq_one_letter_code
_entity_poly.pdbx_strand_id
1 'polypeptide(L)'
;MGFKGAWNKRNKLIEDLDAFLKLYKKTQRIYKKVRAVQHIPELYQKALEKYQQVWDEYRKIVNKKAWVDPKLWATIRKMNQTGDRKVVKTYSRDTTIIPEFVGHTIAVHNGKTFVPVYITSDMVGHKLGEFAPTRTFKGHPDKSAKATKKK
;
A
#
# COMPACT_ATOMS: atom_id res chain seq x y z
N MET A 1 -14.64 -0.42 4.65
CA MET A 1 -14.21 -1.70 4.03
C MET A 1 -12.99 -1.41 3.14
N GLY A 2 -11.80 -1.28 3.73
CA GLY A 2 -10.56 -0.90 3.02
C GLY A 2 -9.92 -2.12 2.34
N PHE A 3 -9.70 -2.04 1.03
CA PHE A 3 -9.25 -3.14 0.18
C PHE A 3 -7.71 -3.28 0.17
N LYS A 4 -7.19 -4.52 0.17
CA LYS A 4 -5.85 -4.97 0.64
C LYS A 4 -5.05 -5.74 -0.46
N GLY A 5 -3.71 -5.68 -0.48
CA GLY A 5 -2.85 -5.60 -1.69
C GLY A 5 -2.04 -6.86 -2.07
N ALA A 6 -0.80 -6.69 -2.54
CA ALA A 6 -0.15 -7.60 -3.51
C ALA A 6 0.75 -8.74 -2.96
N TRP A 7 0.18 -9.72 -2.29
CA TRP A 7 0.88 -10.96 -1.87
C TRP A 7 -0.01 -12.17 -2.11
N ASN A 8 0.50 -13.37 -2.40
CA ASN A 8 -0.33 -14.57 -2.60
C ASN A 8 -0.56 -15.40 -1.34
N LYS A 9 -1.56 -16.31 -1.36
CA LYS A 9 -1.93 -17.17 -0.22
C LYS A 9 -0.77 -18.04 0.32
N ARG A 10 0.29 -18.20 -0.45
CA ARG A 10 1.52 -18.92 -0.10
C ARG A 10 2.63 -17.99 0.44
N ASN A 11 2.28 -16.76 0.83
CA ASN A 11 3.22 -15.70 1.26
C ASN A 11 4.29 -15.34 0.19
N LYS A 12 4.06 -15.63 -1.09
CA LYS A 12 4.95 -15.18 -2.17
C LYS A 12 4.43 -13.90 -2.81
N LEU A 13 5.32 -13.13 -3.40
CA LEU A 13 4.93 -11.94 -4.16
C LEU A 13 4.07 -12.33 -5.37
N ILE A 14 3.19 -11.41 -5.80
CA ILE A 14 2.53 -11.57 -7.09
C ILE A 14 3.52 -11.12 -8.16
N GLU A 15 4.04 -12.06 -8.95
CA GLU A 15 5.08 -11.80 -9.96
C GLU A 15 4.54 -11.00 -11.18
N ASP A 16 3.25 -11.16 -11.48
CA ASP A 16 2.58 -10.42 -12.55
C ASP A 16 1.72 -9.26 -12.01
N LEU A 17 2.34 -8.09 -11.87
CA LEU A 17 1.68 -6.83 -11.52
C LEU A 17 0.58 -6.45 -12.53
N ASP A 18 0.75 -6.71 -13.82
CA ASP A 18 -0.17 -6.23 -14.86
C ASP A 18 -1.46 -7.03 -14.85
N ALA A 19 -1.37 -8.35 -14.67
CA ALA A 19 -2.54 -9.18 -14.39
C ALA A 19 -3.26 -8.75 -13.12
N PHE A 20 -2.52 -8.48 -12.03
CA PHE A 20 -3.10 -7.98 -10.78
C PHE A 20 -3.80 -6.62 -10.97
N LEU A 21 -3.19 -5.66 -11.64
CA LEU A 21 -3.74 -4.34 -11.91
C LEU A 21 -4.98 -4.40 -12.81
N LYS A 22 -4.97 -5.24 -13.86
CA LYS A 22 -6.14 -5.48 -14.71
C LYS A 22 -7.30 -6.04 -13.89
N LEU A 23 -7.04 -7.06 -13.07
CA LEU A 23 -8.04 -7.71 -12.23
C LEU A 23 -8.59 -6.75 -11.15
N TYR A 24 -7.73 -5.93 -10.54
CA TYR A 24 -8.11 -4.89 -9.58
C TYR A 24 -9.01 -3.82 -10.21
N LYS A 25 -8.63 -3.29 -11.38
CA LYS A 25 -9.46 -2.31 -12.09
C LYS A 25 -10.80 -2.92 -12.54
N LYS A 26 -10.79 -4.19 -12.97
CA LYS A 26 -11.99 -4.94 -13.36
C LYS A 26 -12.95 -5.11 -12.18
N THR A 27 -12.46 -5.56 -11.02
CA THR A 27 -13.26 -5.68 -9.78
C THR A 27 -13.85 -4.34 -9.34
N GLN A 28 -13.08 -3.25 -9.36
CA GLN A 28 -13.57 -1.91 -9.01
C GLN A 28 -14.70 -1.43 -9.94
N ARG A 29 -14.57 -1.66 -11.25
CA ARG A 29 -15.61 -1.33 -12.22
C ARG A 29 -16.88 -2.14 -12.00
N ILE A 30 -16.76 -3.43 -11.73
CA ILE A 30 -17.91 -4.30 -11.46
C ILE A 30 -18.60 -3.90 -10.15
N TYR A 31 -17.85 -3.62 -9.09
CA TYR A 31 -18.41 -3.16 -7.82
C TYR A 31 -19.22 -1.86 -7.98
N LYS A 32 -18.70 -0.88 -8.74
CA LYS A 32 -19.45 0.35 -9.06
C LYS A 32 -20.76 0.06 -9.81
N LYS A 33 -20.75 -0.90 -10.74
CA LYS A 33 -21.95 -1.34 -11.46
C LYS A 33 -22.96 -2.03 -10.55
N VAL A 34 -22.51 -2.96 -9.70
CA VAL A 34 -23.37 -3.62 -8.69
C VAL A 34 -24.02 -2.56 -7.80
N ARG A 35 -23.26 -1.56 -7.34
CA ARG A 35 -23.76 -0.47 -6.50
C ARG A 35 -24.80 0.39 -7.22
N ALA A 36 -24.63 0.67 -8.51
CA ALA A 36 -25.57 1.47 -9.29
C ALA A 36 -26.91 0.77 -9.54
N VAL A 37 -26.93 -0.56 -9.50
CA VAL A 37 -28.09 -1.38 -9.88
C VAL A 37 -28.76 -2.02 -8.65
N GLN A 38 -28.44 -1.55 -7.44
CA GLN A 38 -28.98 -2.09 -6.17
C GLN A 38 -30.50 -2.08 -6.06
N HIS A 39 -31.18 -1.16 -6.77
CA HIS A 39 -32.61 -0.97 -6.69
C HIS A 39 -33.42 -1.89 -7.63
N ILE A 40 -32.77 -2.58 -8.59
CA ILE A 40 -33.44 -3.45 -9.56
C ILE A 40 -33.06 -4.91 -9.26
N PRO A 41 -33.94 -5.73 -8.67
CA PRO A 41 -33.59 -7.05 -8.13
C PRO A 41 -32.96 -8.01 -9.15
N GLU A 42 -33.52 -8.13 -10.35
CA GLU A 42 -33.03 -9.07 -11.37
C GLU A 42 -31.64 -8.72 -11.91
N LEU A 43 -31.41 -7.43 -12.16
CA LEU A 43 -30.12 -6.94 -12.64
C LEU A 43 -29.07 -6.97 -11.52
N TYR A 44 -29.50 -6.77 -10.27
CA TYR A 44 -28.63 -6.86 -9.10
C TYR A 44 -28.07 -8.27 -8.93
N GLN A 45 -28.90 -9.31 -9.01
CA GLN A 45 -28.46 -10.71 -8.86
C GLN A 45 -27.42 -11.08 -9.93
N LYS A 46 -27.70 -10.78 -11.21
CA LYS A 46 -26.74 -11.01 -12.32
C LYS A 46 -25.42 -10.25 -12.12
N ALA A 47 -25.48 -9.02 -11.61
CA ALA A 47 -24.29 -8.23 -11.34
C ALA A 47 -23.51 -8.78 -10.14
N LEU A 48 -24.19 -9.30 -9.13
CA LEU A 48 -23.61 -9.89 -7.92
C LEU A 48 -22.86 -11.18 -8.24
N GLU A 49 -23.47 -12.09 -9.01
CA GLU A 49 -22.83 -13.34 -9.46
C GLU A 49 -21.54 -13.05 -10.24
N LYS A 50 -21.61 -12.10 -11.17
CA LYS A 50 -20.44 -11.65 -11.95
C LYS A 50 -19.36 -11.04 -11.06
N TYR A 51 -19.76 -10.32 -10.00
CA TYR A 51 -18.82 -9.78 -9.02
C TYR A 51 -18.14 -10.91 -8.22
N GLN A 52 -18.91 -11.88 -7.73
CA GLN A 52 -18.39 -13.02 -6.97
C GLN A 52 -17.38 -13.84 -7.78
N GLN A 53 -17.68 -14.16 -9.04
CA GLN A 53 -16.74 -14.88 -9.91
C GLN A 53 -15.37 -14.17 -10.01
N VAL A 54 -15.39 -12.88 -10.33
CA VAL A 54 -14.16 -12.08 -10.46
C VAL A 54 -13.48 -11.88 -9.10
N TRP A 55 -14.26 -11.80 -8.02
CA TRP A 55 -13.74 -11.67 -6.66
C TRP A 55 -13.06 -12.95 -6.17
N ASP A 56 -13.57 -14.13 -6.53
CA ASP A 56 -12.97 -15.41 -6.18
C ASP A 56 -11.65 -15.65 -6.91
N GLU A 57 -11.56 -15.26 -8.19
CA GLU A 57 -10.30 -15.21 -8.93
C GLU A 57 -9.27 -14.33 -8.22
N TYR A 58 -9.67 -13.10 -7.86
CA TYR A 58 -8.82 -12.18 -7.12
C TYR A 58 -8.40 -12.74 -5.76
N ARG A 59 -9.33 -13.37 -5.04
CA ARG A 59 -9.11 -13.95 -3.70
C ARG A 59 -8.14 -15.12 -3.72
N LYS A 60 -8.03 -15.87 -4.82
CA LYS A 60 -7.02 -16.93 -4.98
C LYS A 60 -5.61 -16.37 -5.08
N ILE A 61 -5.46 -15.18 -5.65
CA ILE A 61 -4.18 -14.52 -5.92
C ILE A 61 -3.69 -13.72 -4.71
N VAL A 62 -4.57 -13.27 -3.82
CA VAL A 62 -4.23 -12.30 -2.77
C VAL A 62 -4.29 -12.85 -1.33
N ASN A 63 -3.33 -12.47 -0.49
CA ASN A 63 -3.21 -12.72 0.94
C ASN A 63 -3.58 -11.46 1.71
N LYS A 64 -4.54 -11.63 2.62
CA LYS A 64 -5.24 -10.54 3.32
C LYS A 64 -4.34 -9.72 4.26
N LYS A 65 -3.13 -10.19 4.59
CA LYS A 65 -2.28 -9.57 5.62
C LYS A 65 -1.39 -8.43 5.10
N ALA A 66 -0.94 -8.48 3.85
CA ALA A 66 0.00 -7.51 3.31
C ALA A 66 -0.64 -6.72 2.15
N TRP A 67 -0.68 -5.39 2.28
CA TRP A 67 -1.13 -4.48 1.22
C TRP A 67 0.03 -3.61 0.75
N VAL A 68 0.00 -3.29 -0.54
CA VAL A 68 1.02 -2.50 -1.24
C VAL A 68 0.26 -1.55 -2.16
N ASP A 69 0.56 -0.26 -2.08
CA ASP A 69 -0.04 0.74 -2.96
C ASP A 69 0.31 0.43 -4.43
N PRO A 70 -0.67 0.15 -5.30
CA PRO A 70 -0.41 -0.18 -6.69
C PRO A 70 0.27 0.97 -7.45
N LYS A 71 0.02 2.24 -7.06
CA LYS A 71 0.66 3.40 -7.70
C LYS A 71 2.15 3.45 -7.37
N LEU A 72 2.47 3.35 -6.08
CA LEU A 72 3.86 3.29 -5.60
C LEU A 72 4.62 2.13 -6.24
N TRP A 73 4.03 0.94 -6.25
CA TRP A 73 4.66 -0.25 -6.83
C TRP A 73 4.92 -0.08 -8.33
N ALA A 74 3.95 0.43 -9.10
CA ALA A 74 4.13 0.68 -10.53
C ALA A 74 5.24 1.71 -10.81
N THR A 75 5.38 2.75 -9.98
CA THR A 75 6.46 3.75 -10.11
C THR A 75 7.82 3.12 -9.84
N ILE A 76 7.95 2.37 -8.74
CA ILE A 76 9.21 1.69 -8.36
C ILE A 76 9.62 0.65 -9.39
N ARG A 77 8.67 -0.14 -9.91
CA ARG A 77 8.96 -1.13 -10.94
C ARG A 77 9.52 -0.50 -12.22
N LYS A 78 8.96 0.65 -12.64
CA LYS A 78 9.51 1.41 -13.77
C LYS A 78 10.90 1.93 -13.49
N MET A 79 11.15 2.42 -12.29
CA MET A 79 12.47 2.90 -11.88
C MET A 79 13.52 1.78 -11.84
N ASN A 80 13.13 0.58 -11.38
CA ASN A 80 13.99 -0.61 -11.46
C ASN A 80 14.35 -0.97 -12.91
N GLN A 81 13.41 -0.80 -13.86
CA GLN A 81 13.68 -1.03 -15.28
C GLN A 81 14.59 0.04 -15.90
N THR A 82 14.46 1.31 -15.50
CA THR A 82 15.28 2.41 -16.02
C THR A 82 16.60 2.59 -15.28
N GLY A 83 16.77 1.98 -14.11
CA GLY A 83 17.92 2.18 -13.22
C GLY A 83 17.88 3.51 -12.44
N ASP A 84 16.78 4.24 -12.48
CA ASP A 84 16.62 5.52 -11.78
C ASP A 84 16.48 5.33 -10.25
N ARG A 85 17.16 6.16 -9.45
CA ARG A 85 17.08 6.14 -7.97
C ARG A 85 16.52 7.43 -7.36
N LYS A 86 15.52 8.00 -8.01
CA LYS A 86 14.86 9.24 -7.56
C LYS A 86 14.09 9.03 -6.25
N VAL A 87 13.97 10.08 -5.44
CA VAL A 87 13.17 10.01 -4.20
C VAL A 87 11.68 10.00 -4.55
N VAL A 88 10.96 8.95 -4.14
CA VAL A 88 9.53 8.81 -4.41
C VAL A 88 8.73 9.23 -3.19
N LYS A 89 7.82 10.20 -3.33
CA LYS A 89 6.93 10.63 -2.25
C LYS A 89 5.70 9.75 -2.16
N THR A 90 5.31 9.38 -0.94
CA THR A 90 4.09 8.60 -0.69
C THR A 90 3.36 9.06 0.58
N TYR A 91 2.04 9.05 0.49
CA TYR A 91 1.15 9.18 1.65
C TYR A 91 0.76 7.81 2.22
N SER A 92 1.04 6.74 1.47
CA SER A 92 0.67 5.40 1.84
C SER A 92 1.65 4.84 2.88
N ARG A 93 1.22 4.86 4.13
CA ARG A 93 1.95 4.32 5.30
C ARG A 93 1.65 2.85 5.57
N ASP A 94 0.55 2.37 5.02
CA ASP A 94 0.04 1.01 5.16
C ASP A 94 0.69 0.00 4.21
N THR A 95 1.47 0.51 3.24
CA THR A 95 2.21 -0.30 2.26
C THR A 95 3.26 -1.14 2.98
N THR A 96 3.26 -2.42 2.65
CA THR A 96 4.23 -3.42 3.11
C THR A 96 5.43 -3.37 2.17
N ILE A 97 6.64 -3.37 2.71
CA ILE A 97 7.87 -3.31 1.94
C ILE A 97 8.08 -4.64 1.23
N ILE A 98 8.29 -4.55 -0.09
CA ILE A 98 8.53 -5.66 -1.02
C ILE A 98 10.04 -5.72 -1.32
N PRO A 99 10.63 -6.89 -1.65
CA PRO A 99 12.02 -6.99 -2.10
C PRO A 99 12.39 -6.03 -3.25
N GLU A 100 11.50 -5.79 -4.21
CA GLU A 100 11.66 -4.82 -5.30
C GLU A 100 11.88 -3.37 -4.84
N PHE A 101 11.55 -3.02 -3.59
CA PHE A 101 11.72 -1.67 -3.06
C PHE A 101 13.13 -1.45 -2.48
N VAL A 102 13.92 -2.52 -2.35
CA VAL A 102 15.27 -2.45 -1.77
C VAL A 102 16.17 -1.60 -2.64
N GLY A 103 16.93 -0.70 -2.01
CA GLY A 103 17.83 0.23 -2.68
C GLY A 103 17.15 1.50 -3.20
N HIS A 104 15.88 1.72 -2.89
CA HIS A 104 15.16 2.95 -3.19
C HIS A 104 14.94 3.82 -1.95
N THR A 105 14.88 5.14 -2.17
CA THR A 105 14.53 6.10 -1.13
C THR A 105 13.07 6.52 -1.29
N ILE A 106 12.25 6.16 -0.31
CA ILE A 106 10.82 6.51 -0.27
C ILE A 106 10.60 7.56 0.80
N ALA A 107 10.09 8.72 0.39
CA ALA A 107 9.71 9.81 1.27
C ALA A 107 8.27 9.57 1.78
N VAL A 108 8.14 9.13 3.03
CA VAL A 108 6.87 8.75 3.67
C VAL A 108 6.28 9.93 4.45
N HIS A 109 5.01 10.23 4.23
CA HIS A 109 4.33 11.31 4.94
C HIS A 109 4.08 10.97 6.43
N ASN A 110 4.55 11.83 7.35
CA ASN A 110 4.35 11.64 8.79
C ASN A 110 3.17 12.43 9.40
N GLY A 111 2.42 13.17 8.57
CA GLY A 111 1.34 14.06 9.01
C GLY A 111 1.70 15.54 8.90
N LYS A 112 2.99 15.88 8.86
CA LYS A 112 3.49 17.26 8.72
C LYS A 112 4.47 17.39 7.56
N THR A 113 5.42 16.46 7.47
CA THR A 113 6.48 16.46 6.46
C THR A 113 6.65 15.07 5.85
N PHE A 114 7.43 15.00 4.78
CA PHE A 114 7.85 13.73 4.21
C PHE A 114 9.21 13.33 4.76
N VAL A 115 9.28 12.18 5.41
CA VAL A 115 10.52 11.60 5.96
C VAL A 115 11.13 10.69 4.89
N PRO A 116 12.33 10.99 4.36
CA PRO A 116 13.00 10.11 3.42
C PRO A 116 13.52 8.86 4.14
N VAL A 117 13.03 7.70 3.73
CA VAL A 117 13.44 6.38 4.24
C VAL A 117 14.17 5.66 3.11
N TYR A 118 15.44 5.33 3.32
CA TYR A 118 16.19 4.45 2.44
C TYR A 118 15.90 2.99 2.81
N ILE A 119 15.46 2.20 1.85
CA ILE A 119 14.97 0.84 2.09
C ILE A 119 16.09 -0.18 1.95
N THR A 120 16.35 -0.93 3.03
CA THR A 120 17.27 -2.08 3.06
C THR A 120 16.49 -3.40 3.02
N SER A 121 17.20 -4.50 2.73
CA SER A 121 16.62 -5.85 2.67
C SER A 121 15.95 -6.29 3.97
N ASP A 122 16.49 -5.87 5.12
CA ASP A 122 15.97 -6.24 6.44
C ASP A 122 14.61 -5.60 6.74
N MET A 123 14.24 -4.54 6.01
CA MET A 123 12.95 -3.87 6.15
C MET A 123 11.83 -4.60 5.40
N VAL A 124 12.14 -5.62 4.59
CA VAL A 124 11.14 -6.36 3.81
C VAL A 124 10.14 -7.05 4.74
N GLY A 125 8.84 -6.90 4.43
CA GLY A 125 7.76 -7.45 5.25
C GLY A 125 7.21 -6.49 6.32
N HIS A 126 7.93 -5.42 6.65
CA HIS A 126 7.46 -4.35 7.53
C HIS A 126 6.59 -3.34 6.77
N LYS A 127 5.84 -2.50 7.50
CA LYS A 127 5.08 -1.39 6.89
C LYS A 127 5.92 -0.12 6.80
N LEU A 128 5.76 0.63 5.70
CA LEU A 128 6.43 1.93 5.51
C LEU A 128 6.18 2.92 6.66
N GLY A 129 4.98 2.86 7.26
CA GLY A 129 4.60 3.71 8.38
C GLY A 129 5.37 3.47 9.67
N GLU A 130 6.03 2.32 9.84
CA GLU A 130 6.87 2.00 11.01
C GLU A 130 8.15 2.84 11.01
N PHE A 131 8.66 3.18 9.83
CA PHE A 131 9.88 3.95 9.65
C PHE A 131 9.64 5.48 9.60
N ALA A 132 8.40 5.92 9.78
CA ALA A 132 8.01 7.34 9.74
C ALA A 132 7.20 7.74 10.99
N PRO A 133 7.86 8.05 12.13
CA PRO A 133 7.18 8.38 13.37
C PRO A 133 6.32 9.64 13.24
N THR A 134 5.11 9.61 13.81
CA THR A 134 4.12 10.71 13.74
C THR A 134 4.20 11.67 14.92
N ARG A 135 4.68 11.21 16.06
CA ARG A 135 4.76 11.98 17.30
C ARG A 135 6.23 12.14 17.68
N THR A 136 6.61 13.34 18.07
CA THR A 136 7.92 13.58 18.67
C THR A 136 7.86 13.19 20.14
N PHE A 137 8.74 12.29 20.56
CA PHE A 137 8.92 12.00 21.98
C PHE A 137 9.64 13.20 22.62
N LYS A 138 9.00 13.88 23.57
CA LYS A 138 9.56 15.05 24.25
C LYS A 138 10.33 14.71 25.53
N GLY A 139 10.44 13.43 25.89
CA GLY A 139 10.91 13.03 27.21
C GLY A 139 9.89 13.38 28.31
N HIS A 140 9.98 12.70 29.45
CA HIS A 140 9.43 13.26 30.67
C HIS A 140 10.47 14.28 31.18
N PRO A 141 10.11 15.55 31.43
CA PRO A 141 11.07 16.51 31.93
C PRO A 141 11.49 16.10 33.34
N ASP A 142 12.75 15.72 33.51
CA ASP A 142 13.35 15.64 34.84
C ASP A 142 13.29 17.03 35.46
N LYS A 143 12.78 17.13 36.70
CA LYS A 143 12.60 18.40 37.43
C LYS A 143 13.89 19.24 37.56
N SER A 144 15.06 18.67 37.27
CA SER A 144 16.37 19.31 37.35
C SER A 144 16.88 19.95 36.05
N ALA A 145 16.31 19.65 34.88
CA ALA A 145 16.77 20.21 33.61
C ALA A 145 15.98 21.48 33.25
N LYS A 146 16.48 22.65 33.67
CA LYS A 146 16.00 23.95 33.17
C LYS A 146 16.14 23.98 31.65
N ALA A 147 15.01 23.84 30.94
CA ALA A 147 14.97 23.94 29.49
C ALA A 147 15.30 25.37 29.05
N THR A 148 16.52 25.59 28.59
CA THR A 148 16.89 26.80 27.84
C THR A 148 16.12 26.79 26.51
N LYS A 149 15.08 27.62 26.42
CA LYS A 149 14.39 27.91 25.16
C LYS A 149 15.42 28.50 24.19
N LYS A 150 15.74 27.79 23.10
CA LYS A 150 16.46 28.38 21.97
C LYS A 150 15.58 29.46 21.34
N LYS A 151 16.14 30.67 21.26
CA LYS A 151 15.57 31.88 20.64
C LYS A 151 15.64 31.79 19.12
#